data_AF-A0A8T5Y7I0-F1
#
_entry.id   AF-A0A8T5Y7I0-F1
#
_cell.length_a   1.000
_cell.length_b   1.000
_cell.length_c   1.000
_cell.angle_alpha   90.00
_cell.angle_beta   90.00
_cell.angle_gamma   90.00
#
_symmetry.space_group_name_H-M   'P 1'
#
loop_
_entity.id
_entity.type
_entity.pdbx_description
1 polymer ?
#
loop_
_entity_poly.entity_id
_entity_poly.type
_entity_poly.pdbx_seq_one_letter_code
_entity_poly.pdbx_strand_id
1 'polypeptide(L)'
;MLIEKKNVKDLLPAQYNPRKDLQPGDAEYEKLKRSIEQFGYVEPVIWNKVTGHVVGGHQRLKVLIDMGISEVECVIIEMDEEKEKALNIALNKISGDWDKDKLALLIGDLQGVDFDVSLTGFDPKELDDLFKDTLKDGIHDDDFDVEEELKKPAFSKLGDIWTLGRHRLICGDSTKKETYDLLMNKNKANLCVTDPPYNVNYEGTAGKIKNDHMANDAFYQFLLDAFINIEEALADDASIYVFHADTEGFNFRKAFSDAGFYLSGCCIWKKDSLVLGRSPYQWQHEPVLFGWKKKGKHQWYTGRKETTIWEFDKPKRNGDHPTMKPVPLLAYPILNSSMSNTIVLDPFGGSGSTLIACEQSERICYTVELDEKFCDVIIKRYIEQVGTSKEVKVQRDGLSYDYDELEVADG
;
A
#
# COMPACT_ATOMS: atom_id res chain seq x y z
N MET A 1 -13.70 -42.52 13.78
CA MET A 1 -12.33 -42.11 14.10
C MET A 1 -12.06 -42.57 15.53
N LEU A 2 -11.07 -43.42 15.76
CA LEU A 2 -10.67 -43.84 17.10
C LEU A 2 -9.60 -42.87 17.60
N ILE A 3 -9.84 -42.24 18.75
CA ILE A 3 -8.88 -41.32 19.37
C ILE A 3 -8.50 -41.89 20.73
N GLU A 4 -7.20 -42.00 21.00
CA GLU A 4 -6.66 -42.47 22.28
C GLU A 4 -5.56 -41.54 22.78
N LYS A 5 -5.45 -41.36 24.10
CA LYS A 5 -4.27 -40.71 24.69
C LYS A 5 -3.07 -41.64 24.64
N LYS A 6 -1.95 -41.12 24.16
CA LYS A 6 -0.65 -41.82 24.13
C LYS A 6 0.41 -40.99 24.83
N ASN A 7 1.35 -41.67 25.49
CA ASN A 7 2.53 -41.02 26.00
C ASN A 7 3.40 -40.59 24.82
N VAL A 8 3.91 -39.36 24.85
CA VAL A 8 4.74 -38.84 23.75
C VAL A 8 6.01 -39.67 23.50
N LYS A 9 6.49 -40.42 24.50
CA LYS A 9 7.64 -41.33 24.37
C LYS A 9 7.36 -42.55 23.50
N ASP A 10 6.09 -42.94 23.36
CA ASP A 10 5.67 -44.10 22.57
C ASP A 10 5.40 -43.71 21.10
N LEU A 11 5.45 -42.41 20.78
CA LEU A 11 5.16 -41.88 19.46
C LEU A 11 6.44 -41.75 18.64
N LEU A 12 6.82 -42.84 17.97
CA LEU A 12 8.02 -42.89 17.16
C LEU A 12 7.83 -42.11 15.85
N PRO A 13 8.64 -41.08 15.55
CA PRO A 13 8.56 -40.38 14.28
C PRO A 13 8.91 -41.31 13.10
N ALA A 14 8.11 -41.28 12.04
CA ALA A 14 8.43 -41.98 10.80
C ALA A 14 9.70 -41.40 10.14
N GLN A 15 10.75 -42.21 9.98
CA GLN A 15 12.04 -41.78 9.39
C GLN A 15 11.92 -41.36 7.92
N TYR A 16 10.90 -41.86 7.22
CA TYR A 16 10.64 -41.54 5.81
C TYR A 16 9.79 -40.27 5.62
N ASN A 17 9.43 -39.56 6.70
CA ASN A 17 8.65 -38.33 6.61
C ASN A 17 9.42 -37.26 5.81
N PRO A 18 8.87 -36.74 4.70
CA PRO A 18 9.62 -35.88 3.78
C PRO A 18 9.76 -34.42 4.26
N ARG A 19 9.07 -34.01 5.34
CA ARG A 19 9.16 -32.65 5.87
C ARG A 19 10.45 -32.42 6.66
N LYS A 20 11.01 -31.22 6.53
CA LYS A 20 12.14 -30.76 7.34
C LYS A 20 11.74 -30.69 8.81
N ASP A 21 12.66 -31.08 9.67
CA ASP A 21 12.51 -30.99 11.12
C ASP A 21 12.55 -29.52 11.58
N LEU A 22 11.49 -29.05 12.24
CA LEU A 22 11.37 -27.66 12.71
C LEU A 22 12.14 -27.47 14.01
N GLN A 23 12.89 -26.38 14.16
CA GLN A 23 13.57 -26.04 15.40
C GLN A 23 12.91 -24.83 16.08
N PRO A 24 13.02 -24.71 17.42
CA PRO A 24 12.66 -23.48 18.13
C PRO A 24 13.33 -22.27 17.49
N GLY A 25 12.55 -21.21 17.21
CA GLY A 25 12.99 -20.04 16.46
C GLY A 25 12.73 -20.05 14.95
N ASP A 26 12.39 -21.20 14.34
CA ASP A 26 11.90 -21.22 12.96
C ASP A 26 10.52 -20.55 12.87
N ALA A 27 10.26 -19.78 11.81
CA ALA A 27 8.99 -19.05 11.65
C ALA A 27 7.75 -19.96 11.73
N GLU A 28 7.80 -21.11 11.06
CA GLU A 28 6.73 -22.12 11.07
C GLU A 28 6.57 -22.80 12.44
N TYR A 29 7.67 -22.98 13.19
CA TYR A 29 7.62 -23.50 14.55
C TYR A 29 6.87 -22.53 15.46
N GLU A 30 7.23 -21.25 15.41
CA GLU A 30 6.62 -20.23 16.27
C GLU A 30 5.15 -19.96 15.88
N LYS A 31 4.81 -20.02 14.58
CA LYS A 31 3.41 -19.98 14.11
C LYS A 31 2.60 -21.15 14.70
N LEU A 32 3.12 -22.37 14.62
CA LEU A 32 2.44 -23.56 15.13
C LEU A 32 2.31 -23.56 16.66
N LYS A 33 3.34 -23.11 17.39
CA LYS A 33 3.30 -22.96 18.84
C LYS A 33 2.22 -21.98 19.29
N ARG A 34 2.16 -20.77 18.69
CA ARG A 34 1.12 -19.79 18.99
C ARG A 34 -0.29 -20.33 18.73
N SER A 35 -0.48 -21.04 17.62
CA SER A 35 -1.76 -21.68 17.29
C SER A 35 -2.20 -22.67 18.37
N ILE A 36 -1.28 -23.52 18.85
CA ILE A 36 -1.57 -24.48 19.93
C ILE A 36 -1.85 -23.78 21.27
N GLU A 37 -1.09 -22.73 21.62
CA GLU A 37 -1.32 -21.97 22.86
C GLU A 37 -2.69 -21.27 22.86
N GLN A 38 -3.12 -20.75 21.72
CA GLN A 38 -4.35 -19.99 21.60
C GLN A 38 -5.60 -20.86 21.43
N PHE A 39 -5.55 -21.82 20.51
CA PHE A 39 -6.72 -22.62 20.14
C PHE A 39 -6.73 -24.00 20.79
N GLY A 40 -5.63 -24.37 21.45
CA GLY A 40 -5.42 -25.70 22.00
C GLY A 40 -5.03 -26.72 20.94
N TYR A 41 -4.93 -27.97 21.39
CA TYR A 41 -4.64 -29.10 20.52
C TYR A 41 -5.91 -29.57 19.79
N VAL A 42 -6.21 -28.92 18.67
CA VAL A 42 -7.47 -29.14 17.91
C VAL A 42 -7.39 -30.23 16.86
N GLU A 43 -6.19 -30.51 16.34
CA GLU A 43 -5.97 -31.51 15.31
C GLU A 43 -5.03 -32.60 15.85
N PRO A 44 -5.52 -33.83 16.10
CA PRO A 44 -4.71 -34.88 16.67
C PRO A 44 -3.63 -35.43 15.72
N VAL A 45 -2.49 -35.84 16.28
CA VAL A 45 -1.44 -36.61 15.63
C VAL A 45 -2.00 -37.97 15.19
N ILE A 46 -1.61 -38.44 14.01
CA ILE A 46 -2.05 -39.74 13.48
C ILE A 46 -0.97 -40.78 13.80
N TRP A 47 -1.34 -41.85 14.49
CA TRP A 47 -0.43 -42.90 14.92
C TRP A 47 -0.91 -44.26 14.43
N ASN A 48 0.00 -45.02 13.82
CA ASN A 48 -0.29 -46.39 13.38
C ASN A 48 0.06 -47.38 14.46
N LYS A 49 -0.96 -48.09 14.95
CA LYS A 49 -0.82 -49.08 16.01
C LYS A 49 -0.05 -50.34 15.58
N VAL A 50 0.00 -50.63 14.27
CA VAL A 50 0.69 -51.80 13.73
C VAL A 50 2.22 -51.60 13.74
N THR A 51 2.68 -50.42 13.34
CA THR A 51 4.12 -50.09 13.20
C THR A 51 4.67 -49.33 14.41
N GLY A 52 3.81 -48.66 15.17
CA GLY A 52 4.20 -47.72 16.23
C GLY A 52 4.61 -46.34 15.73
N HIS A 53 4.49 -46.05 14.43
CA HIS A 53 4.93 -44.79 13.85
C HIS A 53 3.86 -43.69 13.88
N VAL A 54 4.33 -42.45 14.03
CA VAL A 54 3.58 -41.25 13.69
C VAL A 54 3.51 -41.12 12.17
N VAL A 55 2.30 -41.07 11.64
CA VAL A 55 2.00 -41.01 10.21
C VAL A 55 1.69 -39.57 9.76
N GLY A 56 1.15 -38.74 10.64
CA GLY A 56 0.86 -37.32 10.38
C GLY A 56 0.89 -36.49 11.66
N GLY A 57 1.20 -35.20 11.54
CA GLY A 57 1.30 -34.29 12.69
C GLY A 57 2.68 -34.24 13.36
N HIS A 58 3.76 -34.68 12.71
CA HIS A 58 5.12 -34.71 13.28
C HIS A 58 5.59 -33.37 13.83
N GLN A 59 5.37 -32.29 13.10
CA GLN A 59 5.75 -30.93 13.51
C GLN A 59 4.98 -30.49 14.76
N ARG A 60 3.69 -30.84 14.85
CA ARG A 60 2.84 -30.55 16.01
C ARG A 60 3.27 -31.35 17.22
N LEU A 61 3.55 -32.64 17.05
CA LEU A 61 4.07 -33.50 18.12
C LEU A 61 5.36 -32.93 18.71
N LYS A 62 6.28 -32.45 17.86
CA LYS A 62 7.52 -31.82 18.31
C LYS A 62 7.26 -30.58 19.18
N VAL A 63 6.41 -29.66 18.71
CA VAL A 63 6.04 -28.46 19.47
C VAL A 63 5.39 -28.84 20.81
N LEU A 64 4.49 -29.84 20.84
CA LEU A 64 3.85 -30.31 22.08
C LEU A 64 4.87 -30.90 23.06
N ILE A 65 5.84 -31.68 22.58
CA ILE A 65 6.93 -32.24 23.39
C ILE A 65 7.78 -31.10 23.98
N ASP A 66 8.15 -30.11 23.15
CA ASP A 66 8.96 -28.96 23.58
C ASP A 66 8.19 -28.05 24.56
N MET A 67 6.86 -28.02 24.49
CA MET A 67 5.98 -27.39 25.49
C MET A 67 5.86 -28.19 26.81
N GLY A 68 6.49 -29.37 26.91
CA GLY A 68 6.48 -30.21 28.11
C GLY A 68 5.26 -31.11 28.25
N ILE A 69 4.47 -31.30 27.19
CA ILE A 69 3.29 -32.17 27.22
C ILE A 69 3.72 -33.64 27.15
N SER A 70 3.33 -34.42 28.16
CA SER A 70 3.71 -35.83 28.29
C SER A 70 2.74 -36.81 27.64
N GLU A 71 1.49 -36.40 27.42
CA GLU A 71 0.44 -37.21 26.80
C GLU A 71 -0.35 -36.38 25.79
N VAL A 72 -0.60 -36.94 24.61
CA VAL A 72 -1.37 -36.29 23.55
C VAL A 72 -2.44 -37.23 23.04
N GLU A 73 -3.56 -36.68 22.59
CA GLU A 73 -4.59 -37.48 21.92
C GLU A 73 -4.12 -37.81 20.50
N CYS A 74 -4.24 -39.07 20.08
CA CYS A 74 -3.83 -39.52 18.77
C CYS A 74 -4.99 -40.20 18.06
N VAL A 75 -5.12 -39.94 16.76
CA VAL A 75 -5.98 -40.71 15.88
C VAL A 75 -5.28 -42.02 15.57
N ILE A 76 -5.95 -43.10 15.92
CA ILE A 76 -5.41 -44.45 15.79
C ILE A 76 -5.83 -45.02 14.44
N ILE A 77 -4.85 -45.48 13.68
CA ILE A 77 -5.04 -46.23 12.45
C ILE A 77 -4.35 -47.60 12.55
N GLU A 78 -4.86 -48.56 11.79
CA GLU A 78 -4.29 -49.90 11.69
C GLU A 78 -4.10 -50.24 10.21
N MET A 79 -2.85 -50.20 9.74
CA MET A 79 -2.52 -50.55 8.35
C MET A 79 -1.08 -51.07 8.22
N ASP A 80 -0.82 -51.74 7.11
CA ASP A 80 0.52 -52.15 6.71
C ASP A 80 1.43 -50.95 6.41
N GLU A 81 2.75 -51.18 6.41
CA GLU A 81 3.76 -50.14 6.23
C GLU A 81 3.67 -49.46 4.84
N GLU A 82 3.22 -50.18 3.82
CA GLU A 82 3.08 -49.64 2.45
C GLU A 82 1.96 -48.59 2.39
N LYS A 83 0.79 -48.90 2.96
CA LYS A 83 -0.33 -47.94 3.07
C LYS A 83 0.00 -46.80 4.01
N GLU A 84 0.75 -47.05 5.07
CA GLU A 84 1.24 -46.02 5.99
C GLU A 84 2.08 -44.97 5.25
N LYS A 85 3.06 -45.41 4.46
CA LYS A 85 3.90 -44.51 3.64
C LYS A 85 3.08 -43.73 2.63
N ALA A 86 2.14 -44.39 1.96
CA ALA A 86 1.24 -43.72 1.02
C ALA A 86 0.40 -42.64 1.71
N LEU A 87 -0.13 -42.92 2.91
CA LEU A 87 -0.89 -41.97 3.70
C LEU A 87 -0.02 -40.81 4.19
N ASN A 88 1.21 -41.07 4.63
CA ASN A 88 2.16 -40.01 5.03
C ASN A 88 2.43 -39.05 3.87
N ILE A 89 2.62 -39.56 2.64
CA ILE A 89 2.79 -38.71 1.45
C ILE A 89 1.50 -37.93 1.17
N ALA A 90 0.34 -38.59 1.22
CA ALA A 90 -0.95 -37.97 0.96
C ALA A 90 -1.21 -36.80 1.93
N LEU A 91 -1.01 -36.99 3.24
CA LEU A 91 -1.18 -35.94 4.25
C LEU A 91 -0.21 -34.77 4.08
N ASN A 92 0.98 -35.02 3.54
CA ASN A 92 1.96 -33.98 3.25
C ASN A 92 1.70 -33.23 1.93
N LYS A 93 0.98 -33.84 0.98
CA LYS A 93 0.74 -33.29 -0.37
C LYS A 93 -0.67 -32.74 -0.59
N ILE A 94 -1.69 -33.30 0.06
CA ILE A 94 -3.10 -32.88 -0.03
C ILE A 94 -3.30 -31.68 0.89
N SER A 95 -2.68 -30.55 0.55
CA SER A 95 -3.10 -29.23 1.00
C SER A 95 -3.76 -28.57 -0.20
N GLY A 96 -5.07 -28.31 -0.13
CA GLY A 96 -5.77 -27.58 -1.19
C GLY A 96 -5.30 -26.14 -1.29
N ASP A 97 -5.45 -25.53 -2.47
CA ASP A 97 -5.27 -24.09 -2.61
C ASP A 97 -6.40 -23.34 -1.90
N TRP A 98 -6.09 -22.14 -1.42
CA TRP A 98 -7.09 -21.24 -0.87
C TRP A 98 -7.89 -20.58 -2.00
N ASP A 99 -9.20 -20.47 -1.80
CA ASP A 99 -10.03 -19.50 -2.51
C ASP A 99 -9.69 -18.12 -1.91
N LYS A 100 -8.86 -17.34 -2.62
CA LYS A 100 -8.29 -16.09 -2.12
C LYS A 100 -9.35 -15.06 -1.75
N ASP A 101 -10.44 -14.99 -2.50
CA ASP A 101 -11.54 -14.05 -2.25
C ASP A 101 -12.26 -14.39 -0.95
N LYS A 102 -12.58 -15.66 -0.75
CA LYS A 102 -13.21 -16.12 0.49
C LYS A 102 -12.28 -16.00 1.69
N LEU A 103 -10.99 -16.24 1.49
CA LEU A 103 -9.99 -16.10 2.54
C LEU A 103 -9.81 -14.63 2.95
N ALA A 104 -9.73 -13.71 1.99
CA ALA A 104 -9.64 -12.28 2.25
C ALA A 104 -10.88 -11.78 3.00
N LEU A 105 -12.08 -12.20 2.59
CA LEU A 105 -13.33 -11.88 3.28
C LEU A 105 -13.32 -12.37 4.74
N LEU A 106 -12.93 -13.63 4.95
CA LEU A 106 -12.89 -14.24 6.29
C LEU A 106 -11.87 -13.54 7.21
N ILE A 107 -10.70 -13.16 6.69
CA ILE A 107 -9.70 -12.41 7.45
C ILE A 107 -10.19 -11.00 7.75
N GLY A 108 -10.84 -10.33 6.78
CA GLY A 108 -11.48 -9.03 6.99
C GLY A 108 -12.54 -9.06 8.10
N ASP A 109 -13.39 -10.09 8.12
CA ASP A 109 -14.40 -10.29 9.18
C ASP A 109 -13.75 -10.46 10.57
N LEU A 110 -12.61 -11.16 10.65
CA LEU A 110 -11.86 -11.33 11.90
C LEU A 110 -11.22 -10.02 12.38
N GLN A 111 -10.68 -9.21 11.47
CA GLN A 111 -10.15 -7.88 11.82
C GLN A 111 -11.24 -6.95 12.34
N GLY A 112 -12.45 -7.01 11.77
CA GLY A 112 -13.60 -6.19 12.19
C GLY A 112 -14.07 -6.42 13.63
N VAL A 113 -13.66 -7.52 14.26
CA VAL A 113 -13.99 -7.86 15.66
C VAL A 113 -12.78 -7.78 16.62
N ASP A 114 -11.75 -7.01 16.26
CA ASP A 114 -10.51 -6.82 17.04
C ASP A 114 -9.74 -8.14 17.32
N PHE A 115 -9.87 -9.12 16.42
CA PHE A 115 -9.15 -10.39 16.55
C PHE A 115 -7.71 -10.27 16.01
N ASP A 116 -6.73 -10.75 16.77
CA ASP A 116 -5.33 -10.79 16.33
C ASP A 116 -5.15 -11.82 15.20
N VAL A 117 -5.17 -11.31 13.96
CA VAL A 117 -5.02 -12.11 12.74
C VAL A 117 -3.68 -12.83 12.64
N SER A 118 -2.63 -12.46 13.40
CA SER A 118 -1.37 -13.20 13.42
C SER A 118 -1.51 -14.61 13.99
N LEU A 119 -2.59 -14.87 14.72
CA LEU A 119 -2.94 -16.18 15.28
C LEU A 119 -3.44 -17.16 14.21
N THR A 120 -3.87 -16.67 13.05
CA THR A 120 -4.30 -17.51 11.92
C THR A 120 -3.13 -18.23 11.23
N GLY A 121 -1.89 -17.88 11.57
CA GLY A 121 -0.68 -18.40 10.94
C GLY A 121 -0.21 -17.59 9.73
N PHE A 122 -0.97 -16.59 9.29
CA PHE A 122 -0.51 -15.61 8.30
C PHE A 122 0.41 -14.58 8.96
N ASP A 123 1.52 -14.25 8.32
CA ASP A 123 2.30 -13.08 8.69
C ASP A 123 1.75 -11.80 8.05
N PRO A 124 2.12 -10.60 8.55
CA PRO A 124 1.60 -9.34 8.04
C PRO A 124 1.81 -9.12 6.54
N LYS A 125 2.89 -9.66 5.97
CA LYS A 125 3.18 -9.56 4.54
C LYS A 125 2.29 -10.49 3.72
N GLU A 126 2.09 -11.72 4.19
CA GLU A 126 1.18 -12.69 3.56
C GLU A 126 -0.27 -12.15 3.54
N LEU A 127 -0.69 -11.45 4.60
CA LEU A 127 -1.98 -10.77 4.66
C LEU A 127 -2.06 -9.63 3.65
N ASP A 128 -1.07 -8.73 3.62
CA ASP A 128 -1.04 -7.61 2.69
C ASP A 128 -1.01 -8.09 1.23
N ASP A 129 -0.26 -9.15 0.91
CA ASP A 129 -0.24 -9.79 -0.41
C ASP A 129 -1.60 -10.40 -0.79
N LEU A 130 -2.32 -11.01 0.17
CA LEU A 130 -3.66 -11.54 -0.06
C LEU A 130 -4.67 -10.42 -0.38
N PHE A 131 -4.64 -9.31 0.36
CA PHE A 131 -5.51 -8.16 0.10
C PHE A 131 -5.13 -7.40 -1.17
N LYS A 132 -3.85 -7.36 -1.55
CA LYS A 132 -3.40 -6.74 -2.81
C LYS A 132 -4.00 -7.38 -4.04
N ASP A 133 -4.07 -8.71 -4.07
CA ASP A 133 -4.60 -9.43 -5.22
C ASP A 133 -6.11 -9.16 -5.41
N THR A 134 -6.87 -9.02 -4.33
CA THR A 134 -8.30 -8.67 -4.40
C THR A 134 -8.54 -7.18 -4.69
N LEU A 135 -7.68 -6.28 -4.19
CA LEU A 135 -7.80 -4.83 -4.43
C LEU A 135 -7.47 -4.42 -5.87
N LYS A 136 -6.60 -5.16 -6.56
CA LYS A 136 -6.22 -4.82 -7.95
C LYS A 136 -7.39 -4.71 -8.91
N ASP A 137 -8.41 -5.56 -8.75
CA ASP A 137 -9.61 -5.52 -9.59
C ASP A 137 -10.60 -4.42 -9.15
N GLY A 138 -10.43 -3.87 -7.94
CA GLY A 138 -11.27 -2.80 -7.39
C GLY A 138 -10.76 -1.38 -7.69
N ILE A 139 -9.50 -1.22 -8.10
CA ILE A 139 -8.92 0.10 -8.36
C ILE A 139 -9.29 0.57 -9.78
N HIS A 140 -9.96 1.71 -9.88
CA HIS A 140 -10.46 2.25 -11.14
C HIS A 140 -10.46 3.78 -11.12
N ASP A 141 -10.44 4.37 -12.32
CA ASP A 141 -10.69 5.81 -12.46
C ASP A 141 -12.15 6.12 -12.11
N ASP A 142 -12.37 7.24 -11.43
CA ASP A 142 -13.70 7.83 -11.20
C ASP A 142 -14.15 8.73 -12.37
N ASP A 143 -15.42 9.14 -12.33
CA ASP A 143 -16.07 9.98 -13.35
C ASP A 143 -16.18 11.47 -12.94
N PHE A 144 -15.42 11.91 -11.92
CA PHE A 144 -15.52 13.26 -11.35
C PHE A 144 -15.19 14.35 -12.38
N ASP A 145 -16.03 15.38 -12.49
CA ASP A 145 -15.84 16.48 -13.45
C ASP A 145 -15.01 17.62 -12.86
N VAL A 146 -13.68 17.47 -12.94
CA VAL A 146 -12.72 18.46 -12.44
C VAL A 146 -12.92 19.83 -13.08
N GLU A 147 -13.24 19.92 -14.37
CA GLU A 147 -13.38 21.22 -15.05
C GLU A 147 -14.65 21.97 -14.66
N GLU A 148 -15.75 21.25 -14.47
CA GLU A 148 -16.99 21.83 -13.96
C GLU A 148 -16.77 22.41 -12.57
N GLU A 149 -16.04 21.69 -11.72
CA GLU A 149 -15.72 22.14 -10.38
C GLU A 149 -14.78 23.36 -10.39
N LEU A 150 -13.74 23.36 -11.23
CA LEU A 150 -12.80 24.50 -11.34
C LEU A 150 -13.47 25.81 -11.80
N LYS A 151 -14.67 25.76 -12.40
CA LYS A 151 -15.45 26.97 -12.77
C LYS A 151 -16.10 27.64 -11.55
N LYS A 152 -16.27 26.94 -10.44
CA LYS A 152 -16.88 27.44 -9.21
C LYS A 152 -15.90 28.33 -8.43
N PRO A 153 -16.39 29.23 -7.55
CA PRO A 153 -15.54 29.96 -6.62
C PRO A 153 -14.93 28.98 -5.60
N ALA A 154 -13.72 29.29 -5.13
CA ALA A 154 -13.09 28.47 -4.11
C ALA A 154 -13.66 28.79 -2.72
N PHE A 155 -13.92 27.77 -1.90
CA PHE A 155 -14.26 27.91 -0.49
C PHE A 155 -13.07 27.57 0.43
N SER A 156 -12.13 26.74 -0.03
CA SER A 156 -10.84 26.56 0.64
C SER A 156 -10.03 27.85 0.63
N LYS A 157 -9.20 28.02 1.65
CA LYS A 157 -8.29 29.16 1.81
C LYS A 157 -6.90 28.67 2.12
N LEU A 158 -5.89 29.43 1.66
CA LEU A 158 -4.51 29.16 2.04
C LEU A 158 -4.35 29.07 3.56
N GLY A 159 -3.74 27.98 4.03
CA GLY A 159 -3.56 27.66 5.44
C GLY A 159 -4.62 26.73 6.04
N ASP A 160 -5.72 26.46 5.32
CA ASP A 160 -6.73 25.49 5.75
C ASP A 160 -6.14 24.08 5.84
N ILE A 161 -6.51 23.36 6.90
CA ILE A 161 -6.17 21.95 7.09
C ILE A 161 -7.45 21.13 7.07
N TRP A 162 -7.66 20.39 5.99
CA TRP A 162 -8.80 19.51 5.79
C TRP A 162 -8.53 18.11 6.31
N THR A 163 -9.50 17.56 7.03
CA THR A 163 -9.60 16.13 7.36
C THR A 163 -10.66 15.54 6.44
N LEU A 164 -10.30 14.47 5.72
CA LEU A 164 -11.13 13.78 4.73
C LEU A 164 -11.20 12.31 5.15
N GLY A 165 -12.08 11.98 6.10
CA GLY A 165 -12.05 10.67 6.76
C GLY A 165 -10.70 10.43 7.42
N ARG A 166 -9.95 9.43 6.94
CA ARG A 166 -8.57 9.14 7.39
C ARG A 166 -7.49 9.97 6.72
N HIS A 167 -7.80 10.65 5.61
CA HIS A 167 -6.85 11.46 4.83
C HIS A 167 -6.72 12.88 5.39
N ARG A 168 -5.65 13.57 5.01
CA ARG A 168 -5.43 14.98 5.34
C ARG A 168 -4.97 15.75 4.11
N LEU A 169 -5.52 16.95 3.94
CA LEU A 169 -5.15 17.90 2.90
C LEU A 169 -4.80 19.23 3.57
N ILE A 170 -3.72 19.87 3.15
CA ILE A 170 -3.43 21.26 3.52
C ILE A 170 -3.41 22.13 2.26
N CYS A 171 -4.13 23.26 2.30
CA CYS A 171 -3.96 24.29 1.29
C CYS A 171 -2.68 25.06 1.60
N GLY A 172 -1.59 24.81 0.88
CA GLY A 172 -0.26 25.27 1.31
C GLY A 172 0.84 25.17 0.27
N ASP A 173 2.01 25.67 0.63
CA ASP A 173 3.20 25.69 -0.22
C ASP A 173 4.18 24.58 0.19
N SER A 174 4.43 23.66 -0.73
CA SER A 174 5.31 22.50 -0.55
C SER A 174 6.80 22.86 -0.44
N THR A 175 7.18 24.12 -0.70
CA THR A 175 8.54 24.61 -0.42
C THR A 175 8.73 25.04 1.03
N LYS A 176 7.66 25.09 1.84
CA LYS A 176 7.70 25.58 3.23
C LYS A 176 7.65 24.44 4.22
N LYS A 177 8.59 24.47 5.19
CA LYS A 177 8.66 23.47 6.26
C LYS A 177 7.41 23.47 7.14
N GLU A 178 6.85 24.65 7.39
CA GLU A 178 5.67 24.83 8.23
C GLU A 178 4.45 24.08 7.68
N THR A 179 4.32 23.98 6.36
CA THR A 179 3.27 23.20 5.67
C THR A 179 3.34 21.73 6.09
N TYR A 180 4.53 21.13 6.12
CA TYR A 180 4.71 19.73 6.51
C TYR A 180 4.56 19.53 8.03
N ASP A 181 5.02 20.48 8.84
CA ASP A 181 4.86 20.38 10.30
C ASP A 181 3.37 20.32 10.68
N LEU A 182 2.53 21.12 10.01
CA LEU A 182 1.06 21.11 10.19
C LEU A 182 0.40 19.86 9.59
N LEU A 183 0.71 19.53 8.33
CA LEU A 183 0.13 18.38 7.63
C LEU A 183 0.47 17.06 8.31
N MET A 184 1.74 16.85 8.65
CA MET A 184 2.21 15.58 9.20
C MET A 184 1.85 15.43 10.67
N ASN A 185 1.72 16.52 11.43
CA ASN A 185 1.40 16.51 12.86
C ASN A 185 2.19 15.44 13.64
N LYS A 186 3.52 15.48 13.50
CA LYS A 186 4.50 14.54 14.09
C LYS A 186 4.52 13.11 13.52
N ASN A 187 3.59 12.75 12.63
CA ASN A 187 3.67 11.48 11.91
C ASN A 187 4.77 11.53 10.84
N LYS A 188 5.16 10.35 10.34
CA LYS A 188 6.07 10.20 9.20
C LYS A 188 5.38 9.39 8.12
N ALA A 189 5.55 9.77 6.86
CA ALA A 189 4.99 9.04 5.74
C ALA A 189 5.90 7.85 5.35
N ASN A 190 5.28 6.73 5.02
CA ASN A 190 5.94 5.48 4.64
C ASN A 190 6.29 5.43 3.14
N LEU A 191 5.66 6.30 2.36
CA LEU A 191 5.83 6.39 0.92
C LEU A 191 5.56 7.82 0.46
N CYS A 192 6.29 8.30 -0.54
CA CYS A 192 5.89 9.48 -1.32
C CYS A 192 5.61 9.07 -2.76
N VAL A 193 4.46 9.47 -3.30
CA VAL A 193 4.13 9.37 -4.72
C VAL A 193 3.63 10.74 -5.14
N THR A 194 4.32 11.39 -6.08
CA THR A 194 4.04 12.79 -6.36
C THR A 194 4.38 13.21 -7.79
N ASP A 195 3.71 14.26 -8.25
CA ASP A 195 3.75 14.81 -9.61
C ASP A 195 3.96 16.34 -9.56
N PRO A 196 5.19 16.81 -9.26
CA PRO A 196 5.49 18.24 -9.18
C PRO A 196 5.31 18.94 -10.54
N PRO A 197 5.18 20.28 -10.58
CA PRO A 197 5.18 21.04 -11.84
C PRO A 197 6.39 20.72 -12.72
N TYR A 198 6.19 20.69 -14.03
CA TYR A 198 7.19 20.25 -15.02
C TYR A 198 7.98 21.39 -15.66
N ASN A 199 7.67 22.64 -15.32
CA ASN A 199 8.26 23.84 -15.90
C ASN A 199 8.08 23.97 -17.43
N VAL A 200 7.01 23.40 -17.97
CA VAL A 200 6.75 23.37 -19.42
C VAL A 200 5.85 24.50 -19.90
N ASN A 201 5.50 25.43 -19.01
CA ASN A 201 4.59 26.55 -19.21
C ASN A 201 3.25 26.07 -19.78
N TYR A 202 2.64 25.10 -19.10
CA TYR A 202 1.38 24.50 -19.49
C TYR A 202 0.22 25.51 -19.44
N GLU A 203 -0.57 25.56 -20.51
CA GLU A 203 -1.79 26.36 -20.63
C GLU A 203 -2.88 25.51 -21.29
N GLY A 204 -3.91 25.14 -20.51
CA GLY A 204 -5.05 24.34 -20.97
C GLY A 204 -6.40 24.95 -20.61
N THR A 205 -7.48 24.22 -20.90
CA THR A 205 -8.86 24.61 -20.54
C THR A 205 -9.07 24.78 -19.03
N ALA A 206 -8.36 23.98 -18.23
CA ALA A 206 -8.33 24.08 -16.76
C ALA A 206 -7.49 25.26 -16.22
N GLY A 207 -6.86 26.06 -17.10
CA GLY A 207 -6.03 27.21 -16.72
C GLY A 207 -4.52 26.94 -16.80
N LYS A 208 -3.74 27.80 -16.13
CA LYS A 208 -2.28 27.68 -16.01
C LYS A 208 -1.91 27.00 -14.70
N ILE A 209 -0.95 26.07 -14.77
CA ILE A 209 -0.39 25.44 -13.57
C ILE A 209 0.50 26.47 -12.85
N LYS A 210 0.22 26.69 -11.55
CA LYS A 210 1.06 27.56 -10.71
C LYS A 210 2.49 27.00 -10.65
N ASN A 211 3.48 27.88 -10.72
CA ASN A 211 4.90 27.54 -10.66
C ASN A 211 5.45 26.69 -11.82
N ASP A 212 4.72 26.56 -12.94
CA ASP A 212 5.12 25.76 -14.11
C ASP A 212 5.88 26.57 -15.19
N HIS A 213 6.38 27.76 -14.86
CA HIS A 213 7.23 28.56 -15.75
C HIS A 213 8.18 29.46 -14.96
N MET A 214 9.40 28.98 -14.78
CA MET A 214 10.47 29.55 -13.98
C MET A 214 11.79 29.50 -14.76
N ALA A 215 12.70 30.42 -14.44
CA ALA A 215 14.08 30.30 -14.89
C ALA A 215 14.74 29.04 -14.30
N ASN A 216 15.66 28.43 -15.05
CA ASN A 216 16.30 27.16 -14.70
C ASN A 216 16.76 27.05 -13.23
N ASP A 217 17.51 28.05 -12.74
CA ASP A 217 18.06 28.02 -11.38
C ASP A 217 16.98 28.18 -10.31
N ALA A 218 15.93 28.96 -10.60
CA ALA A 218 14.78 29.13 -9.72
C ALA A 218 13.94 27.84 -9.67
N PHE A 219 13.78 27.15 -10.79
CA PHE A 219 13.07 25.87 -10.84
C PHE A 219 13.83 24.78 -10.09
N TYR A 220 15.15 24.68 -10.27
CA TYR A 220 15.98 23.79 -9.47
C TYR A 220 15.85 24.08 -7.96
N GLN A 221 15.89 25.35 -7.54
CA GLN A 221 15.74 25.72 -6.13
C GLN A 221 14.36 25.35 -5.59
N PHE A 222 13.30 25.60 -6.36
CA PHE A 222 11.93 25.18 -6.03
C PHE A 222 11.85 23.67 -5.77
N LEU A 223 12.39 22.85 -6.68
CA LEU A 223 12.42 21.39 -6.52
C LEU A 223 13.26 20.97 -5.30
N LEU A 224 14.42 21.61 -5.08
CA LEU A 224 15.29 21.29 -3.96
C LEU A 224 14.60 21.59 -2.63
N ASP A 225 13.99 22.77 -2.48
CA ASP A 225 13.28 23.17 -1.26
C ASP A 225 12.15 22.18 -0.95
N ALA A 226 11.35 21.81 -1.96
CA ALA A 226 10.29 20.82 -1.79
C ALA A 226 10.86 19.44 -1.41
N PHE A 227 11.88 18.95 -2.12
CA PHE A 227 12.41 17.61 -1.88
C PHE A 227 13.12 17.48 -0.53
N ILE A 228 13.74 18.55 0.00
CA ILE A 228 14.28 18.56 1.37
C ILE A 228 13.14 18.35 2.37
N ASN A 229 12.03 19.08 2.24
CA ASN A 229 10.89 18.92 3.14
C ASN A 229 10.26 17.53 3.04
N ILE A 230 10.17 16.95 1.83
CA ILE A 230 9.71 15.58 1.62
C ILE A 230 10.65 14.58 2.33
N GLU A 231 11.97 14.70 2.14
CA GLU A 231 12.95 13.82 2.78
C GLU A 231 12.78 13.84 4.30
N GLU A 232 12.61 15.03 4.88
CA GLU A 232 12.38 15.19 6.31
C GLU A 232 11.05 14.59 6.77
N ALA A 233 9.96 14.71 5.99
CA ALA A 233 8.63 14.20 6.33
C ALA A 233 8.51 12.67 6.22
N LEU A 234 9.41 12.02 5.48
CA LEU A 234 9.41 10.58 5.25
C LEU A 234 10.07 9.80 6.39
N ALA A 235 9.53 8.61 6.67
CA ALA A 235 10.14 7.60 7.53
C ALA A 235 11.48 7.15 6.95
N ASP A 236 12.39 6.66 7.80
CA ASP A 236 13.75 6.30 7.37
C ASP A 236 13.77 5.20 6.32
N ASP A 237 12.74 4.35 6.26
CA ASP A 237 12.65 3.26 5.30
C ASP A 237 11.74 3.53 4.08
N ALA A 238 11.26 4.76 3.96
CA ALA A 238 10.31 5.15 2.92
C ALA A 238 10.95 5.23 1.54
N SER A 239 10.16 4.82 0.55
CA SER A 239 10.45 5.03 -0.87
C SER A 239 9.81 6.31 -1.38
N ILE A 240 10.28 6.78 -2.53
CA ILE A 240 9.74 7.94 -3.23
C ILE A 240 9.62 7.68 -4.73
N TYR A 241 8.51 8.12 -5.31
CA TYR A 241 8.23 8.14 -6.73
C TYR A 241 7.91 9.57 -7.17
N VAL A 242 8.66 10.08 -8.16
CA VAL A 242 8.49 11.45 -8.68
C VAL A 242 8.27 11.42 -10.18
N PHE A 243 7.05 11.70 -10.61
CA PHE A 243 6.73 11.94 -12.01
C PHE A 243 7.38 13.26 -12.45
N HIS A 244 7.90 13.32 -13.68
CA HIS A 244 8.56 14.52 -14.19
C HIS A 244 8.52 14.61 -15.72
N ALA A 245 8.78 15.79 -16.28
CA ALA A 245 9.10 15.94 -17.70
C ALA A 245 10.55 15.57 -17.97
N ASP A 246 10.79 14.78 -19.02
CA ASP A 246 12.15 14.36 -19.43
C ASP A 246 13.04 15.55 -19.81
N THR A 247 12.44 16.62 -20.36
CA THR A 247 13.15 17.87 -20.70
C THR A 247 13.77 18.56 -19.49
N GLU A 248 13.18 18.40 -18.31
CA GLU A 248 13.69 18.93 -17.04
C GLU A 248 14.37 17.86 -16.18
N GLY A 249 14.60 16.66 -16.75
CA GLY A 249 15.13 15.50 -16.02
C GLY A 249 16.47 15.77 -15.30
N PHE A 250 17.28 16.71 -15.80
CA PHE A 250 18.49 17.13 -15.10
C PHE A 250 18.18 17.82 -13.75
N ASN A 251 17.28 18.80 -13.74
CA ASN A 251 16.92 19.55 -12.53
C ASN A 251 16.27 18.64 -11.49
N PHE A 252 15.35 17.77 -11.91
CA PHE A 252 14.73 16.78 -11.05
C PHE A 252 15.76 15.83 -10.43
N ARG A 253 16.65 15.22 -11.22
CA ARG A 253 17.66 14.28 -10.70
C ARG A 253 18.66 14.96 -9.76
N LYS A 254 19.07 16.18 -10.10
CA LYS A 254 19.99 16.98 -9.27
C LYS A 254 19.34 17.31 -7.93
N ALA A 255 18.14 17.90 -7.93
CA ALA A 255 17.40 18.22 -6.70
C ALA A 255 17.13 16.96 -5.85
N PHE A 256 16.74 15.85 -6.49
CA PHE A 256 16.47 14.58 -5.82
C PHE A 256 17.69 14.05 -5.08
N SER A 257 18.87 14.04 -5.73
CA SER A 257 20.11 13.62 -5.08
C SER A 257 20.55 14.59 -3.99
N ASP A 258 20.50 15.90 -4.25
CA ASP A 258 20.97 16.95 -3.34
C ASP A 258 20.10 17.02 -2.07
N ALA A 259 18.79 16.74 -2.18
CA ALA A 259 17.87 16.66 -1.04
C ALA A 259 18.13 15.45 -0.10
N GLY A 260 18.91 14.47 -0.54
CA GLY A 260 19.28 13.31 0.30
C GLY A 260 18.70 11.97 -0.15
N PHE A 261 18.08 11.88 -1.33
CA PHE A 261 17.59 10.61 -1.85
C PHE A 261 18.65 9.86 -2.67
N TYR A 262 18.64 8.53 -2.55
CA TYR A 262 19.35 7.62 -3.42
C TYR A 262 18.45 7.32 -4.63
N LEU A 263 18.91 7.67 -5.83
CA LEU A 263 18.22 7.36 -7.07
C LEU A 263 18.51 5.92 -7.48
N SER A 264 17.51 5.05 -7.31
CA SER A 264 17.61 3.64 -7.69
C SER A 264 17.45 3.44 -9.18
N GLY A 265 16.49 4.16 -9.78
CA GLY A 265 16.20 4.03 -11.20
C GLY A 265 15.19 5.04 -11.70
N CYS A 266 14.84 4.90 -12.97
CA CYS A 266 13.78 5.66 -13.62
C CYS A 266 12.80 4.68 -14.25
N CYS A 267 11.58 4.64 -13.72
CA CYS A 267 10.48 3.96 -14.37
C CYS A 267 9.89 4.85 -15.47
N ILE A 268 9.12 4.26 -16.37
CA ILE A 268 8.53 4.90 -17.53
C ILE A 268 7.07 4.48 -17.59
N TRP A 269 6.16 5.43 -17.39
CA TRP A 269 4.77 5.25 -17.76
C TRP A 269 4.66 5.33 -19.28
N LYS A 270 4.34 4.22 -19.94
CA LYS A 270 4.04 4.14 -21.37
C LYS A 270 2.54 4.33 -21.57
N LYS A 271 2.19 5.32 -22.38
CA LYS A 271 0.81 5.70 -22.70
C LYS A 271 0.28 4.87 -23.88
N ASP A 272 -1.01 4.61 -23.89
CA ASP A 272 -1.75 3.95 -24.98
C ASP A 272 -1.66 4.74 -26.31
N SER A 273 -1.59 6.06 -26.22
CA SER A 273 -1.54 6.95 -27.37
C SER A 273 -0.64 8.17 -27.15
N LEU A 274 -0.03 8.66 -28.23
CA LEU A 274 0.88 9.80 -28.20
C LEU A 274 0.17 11.11 -27.77
N VAL A 275 0.95 12.04 -27.24
CA VAL A 275 0.60 13.44 -26.95
C VAL A 275 1.27 14.29 -28.01
N LEU A 276 0.45 15.04 -28.77
CA LEU A 276 0.93 15.92 -29.81
C LEU A 276 1.57 17.18 -29.21
N GLY A 277 2.79 17.47 -29.61
CA GLY A 277 3.56 18.65 -29.25
C GLY A 277 4.31 19.22 -30.45
N ARG A 278 5.04 20.32 -30.20
CA ARG A 278 5.80 21.04 -31.25
C ARG A 278 7.14 20.39 -31.61
N SER A 279 7.55 19.37 -30.86
CA SER A 279 8.79 18.61 -31.07
C SER A 279 8.68 17.70 -32.30
N PRO A 280 9.79 17.40 -33.01
CA PRO A 280 9.82 16.35 -34.04
C PRO A 280 9.41 14.97 -33.51
N TYR A 281 9.66 14.69 -32.23
CA TYR A 281 9.22 13.47 -31.55
C TYR A 281 8.01 13.77 -30.65
N GLN A 282 6.96 12.96 -30.80
CA GLN A 282 5.76 13.06 -29.99
C GLN A 282 5.92 12.24 -28.72
N TRP A 283 5.45 12.77 -27.58
CA TRP A 283 5.58 12.10 -26.30
C TRP A 283 4.58 10.95 -26.21
N GLN A 284 5.03 9.73 -25.89
CA GLN A 284 4.15 8.61 -25.58
C GLN A 284 4.50 7.99 -24.22
N HIS A 285 5.23 8.74 -23.40
CA HIS A 285 5.62 8.29 -22.08
C HIS A 285 5.83 9.45 -21.13
N GLU A 286 5.86 9.13 -19.83
CA GLU A 286 6.35 10.00 -18.77
C GLU A 286 7.33 9.24 -17.88
N PRO A 287 8.50 9.83 -17.58
CA PRO A 287 9.45 9.23 -16.66
C PRO A 287 9.06 9.44 -15.19
N VAL A 288 9.41 8.47 -14.36
CA VAL A 288 9.16 8.45 -12.91
C VAL A 288 10.46 8.10 -12.20
N LEU A 289 11.02 9.05 -11.44
CA LEU A 289 12.18 8.76 -10.60
C LEU A 289 11.75 7.84 -9.46
N PHE A 290 12.52 6.79 -9.22
CA PHE A 290 12.30 5.87 -8.09
C PHE A 290 13.56 5.82 -7.22
N GLY A 291 13.36 5.94 -5.91
CA GLY A 291 14.44 5.89 -4.93
C GLY A 291 13.95 5.83 -3.50
N TRP A 292 14.87 6.07 -2.57
CA TRP A 292 14.62 6.08 -1.13
C TRP A 292 15.65 6.96 -0.42
N LYS A 293 15.47 7.23 0.87
CA LYS A 293 16.40 8.06 1.66
C LYS A 293 17.81 7.44 1.69
N LYS A 294 18.87 8.22 1.43
CA LYS A 294 20.27 7.74 1.49
C LYS A 294 20.65 7.18 2.85
N LYS A 295 20.11 7.75 3.93
CA LYS A 295 20.37 7.35 5.32
C LYS A 295 19.53 6.14 5.76
N GLY A 296 18.62 5.70 4.90
CA GLY A 296 17.56 4.75 5.17
C GLY A 296 17.81 3.33 4.69
N LYS A 297 16.82 2.46 4.89
CA LYS A 297 16.75 1.13 4.27
C LYS A 297 15.51 1.06 3.38
N HIS A 298 15.62 0.57 2.16
CA HIS A 298 14.44 0.40 1.30
C HIS A 298 13.66 -0.86 1.67
N GLN A 299 12.34 -0.73 1.85
CA GLN A 299 11.42 -1.87 1.93
C GLN A 299 10.64 -2.04 0.62
N TRP A 300 10.57 -3.28 0.15
CA TRP A 300 9.88 -3.68 -1.08
C TRP A 300 8.82 -4.72 -0.76
N TYR A 301 7.56 -4.42 -1.10
CA TYR A 301 6.39 -5.19 -0.67
C TYR A 301 5.73 -5.96 -1.82
N THR A 302 6.47 -6.24 -2.90
CA THR A 302 6.00 -7.06 -4.01
C THR A 302 7.08 -8.05 -4.48
N GLY A 303 6.85 -8.71 -5.61
CA GLY A 303 7.70 -9.76 -6.18
C GLY A 303 9.00 -9.25 -6.82
N ARG A 304 9.50 -10.06 -7.78
CA ARG A 304 10.70 -9.77 -8.59
C ARG A 304 10.38 -9.65 -10.09
N LYS A 305 9.13 -9.39 -10.45
CA LYS A 305 8.64 -9.38 -11.85
C LYS A 305 8.28 -7.98 -12.35
N GLU A 306 8.27 -7.02 -11.45
CA GLU A 306 7.97 -5.62 -11.69
C GLU A 306 9.08 -5.03 -12.57
N THR A 307 8.67 -4.41 -13.67
CA THR A 307 9.60 -3.84 -14.65
C THR A 307 9.58 -2.33 -14.56
N THR A 308 10.56 -1.70 -15.20
CA THR A 308 10.65 -0.24 -15.30
C THR A 308 9.68 0.35 -16.33
N ILE A 309 8.98 -0.46 -17.12
CA ILE A 309 7.96 0.01 -18.06
C ILE A 309 6.58 -0.31 -17.50
N TRP A 310 5.77 0.73 -17.31
CA TRP A 310 4.42 0.63 -16.77
C TRP A 310 3.43 1.00 -17.86
N GLU A 311 2.60 0.05 -18.28
CA GLU A 311 1.60 0.26 -19.32
C GLU A 311 0.26 0.53 -18.67
N PHE A 312 -0.16 1.80 -18.71
CA PHE A 312 -1.46 2.25 -18.21
C PHE A 312 -2.05 3.22 -19.24
N ASP A 313 -3.32 3.03 -19.55
CA ASP A 313 -4.04 3.89 -20.48
C ASP A 313 -4.21 5.28 -19.86
N LYS A 314 -4.24 6.32 -20.70
CA LYS A 314 -4.69 7.63 -20.24
C LYS A 314 -6.16 7.57 -19.80
N PRO A 315 -6.61 8.47 -18.91
CA PRO A 315 -8.03 8.53 -18.54
C PRO A 315 -8.88 8.74 -19.82
N LYS A 316 -9.99 7.99 -19.94
CA LYS A 316 -10.79 7.94 -21.19
C LYS A 316 -11.58 9.22 -21.48
N ARG A 317 -11.76 10.13 -20.51
CA ARG A 317 -12.66 11.28 -20.65
C ARG A 317 -11.92 12.50 -21.22
N ASN A 318 -12.45 12.95 -22.37
CA ASN A 318 -12.28 14.21 -23.10
C ASN A 318 -10.84 14.66 -23.42
N GLY A 319 -10.56 14.74 -24.73
CA GLY A 319 -9.29 15.14 -25.33
C GLY A 319 -8.78 16.56 -25.03
N ASP A 320 -9.42 17.27 -24.10
CA ASP A 320 -9.03 18.58 -23.58
C ASP A 320 -8.55 18.54 -22.11
N HIS A 321 -8.66 17.39 -21.42
CA HIS A 321 -8.36 17.25 -19.98
C HIS A 321 -6.94 16.72 -19.73
N PRO A 322 -5.94 17.58 -19.46
CA PRO A 322 -4.54 17.27 -19.74
C PRO A 322 -3.70 16.79 -18.55
N THR A 323 -4.23 16.81 -17.32
CA THR A 323 -3.38 16.79 -16.12
C THR A 323 -3.75 15.77 -15.04
N MET A 324 -4.86 15.03 -15.19
CA MET A 324 -5.20 14.00 -14.21
C MET A 324 -4.43 12.70 -14.51
N LYS A 325 -3.61 12.26 -13.54
CA LYS A 325 -2.99 10.93 -13.58
C LYS A 325 -4.07 9.84 -13.37
N PRO A 326 -4.04 8.72 -14.13
CA PRO A 326 -4.92 7.59 -13.87
C PRO A 326 -4.77 7.06 -12.44
N VAL A 327 -5.88 6.75 -11.77
CA VAL A 327 -5.88 6.18 -10.42
C VAL A 327 -5.13 4.83 -10.39
N PRO A 328 -5.33 3.90 -11.36
CA PRO A 328 -4.57 2.65 -11.39
C PRO A 328 -3.06 2.82 -11.53
N LEU A 329 -2.62 3.85 -12.27
CA LEU A 329 -1.20 4.17 -12.44
C LEU A 329 -0.55 4.57 -11.11
N LEU A 330 -1.23 5.39 -10.31
CA LEU A 330 -0.72 5.84 -9.01
C LEU A 330 -0.82 4.73 -7.95
N ALA A 331 -1.86 3.90 -8.01
CA ALA A 331 -1.99 2.76 -7.11
C ALA A 331 -0.87 1.72 -7.29
N TYR A 332 -0.33 1.58 -8.50
CA TYR A 332 0.73 0.62 -8.78
C TYR A 332 1.99 0.78 -7.88
N PRO A 333 2.67 1.94 -7.84
CA PRO A 333 3.78 2.16 -6.91
C PRO A 333 3.34 2.17 -5.44
N ILE A 334 2.09 2.57 -5.13
CA ILE A 334 1.55 2.51 -3.75
C ILE A 334 1.52 1.08 -3.25
N LEU A 335 0.94 0.15 -4.01
CA LEU A 335 0.87 -1.26 -3.62
C LEU A 335 2.26 -1.92 -3.58
N ASN A 336 3.19 -1.51 -4.45
CA ASN A 336 4.54 -2.09 -4.49
C ASN A 336 5.41 -1.70 -3.28
N SER A 337 5.22 -0.49 -2.76
CA SER A 337 6.13 0.14 -1.79
C SER A 337 5.47 0.54 -0.47
N SER A 338 4.24 0.09 -0.21
CA SER A 338 3.54 0.34 1.05
C SER A 338 2.60 -0.80 1.44
N MET A 339 2.34 -0.92 2.75
CA MET A 339 1.31 -1.82 3.30
C MET A 339 0.00 -1.05 3.51
N SER A 340 -1.12 -1.75 3.64
CA SER A 340 -2.38 -1.14 4.04
C SER A 340 -2.24 -0.36 5.36
N ASN A 341 -3.05 0.69 5.52
CA ASN A 341 -3.09 1.63 6.64
C ASN A 341 -1.81 2.47 6.85
N THR A 342 -0.83 2.39 5.94
CA THR A 342 0.34 3.27 5.97
C THR A 342 0.04 4.65 5.36
N ILE A 343 0.87 5.63 5.70
CA ILE A 343 0.73 7.00 5.20
C ILE A 343 1.52 7.17 3.89
N VAL A 344 0.82 7.58 2.84
CA VAL A 344 1.35 8.04 1.56
C VAL A 344 1.31 9.56 1.53
N LEU A 345 2.44 10.19 1.23
CA LEU A 345 2.60 11.62 1.10
C LEU A 345 2.54 12.03 -0.38
N ASP A 346 1.69 13.01 -0.69
CA ASP A 346 1.65 13.68 -1.98
C ASP A 346 1.68 15.21 -1.84
N PRO A 347 2.87 15.84 -1.91
CA PRO A 347 3.02 17.27 -1.76
C PRO A 347 2.58 18.08 -2.99
N PHE A 348 2.02 17.47 -4.03
CA PHE A 348 1.51 18.17 -5.21
C PHE A 348 0.19 17.53 -5.63
N GLY A 349 -0.85 17.75 -4.82
CA GLY A 349 -2.10 17.00 -4.87
C GLY A 349 -2.87 17.12 -6.19
N GLY A 350 -2.81 18.26 -6.88
CA GLY A 350 -3.48 18.48 -8.15
C GLY A 350 -4.97 18.16 -8.07
N SER A 351 -5.47 17.26 -8.93
CA SER A 351 -6.86 16.82 -8.90
C SER A 351 -7.16 15.71 -7.87
N GLY A 352 -6.20 15.33 -7.04
CA GLY A 352 -6.40 14.37 -5.95
C GLY A 352 -6.31 12.90 -6.33
N SER A 353 -5.77 12.54 -7.51
CA SER A 353 -5.70 11.14 -7.93
C SER A 353 -4.92 10.25 -6.95
N THR A 354 -3.86 10.76 -6.31
CA THR A 354 -3.14 9.99 -5.28
C THR A 354 -4.02 9.72 -4.06
N LEU A 355 -4.86 10.68 -3.65
CA LEU A 355 -5.80 10.51 -2.55
C LEU A 355 -6.85 9.44 -2.88
N ILE A 356 -7.44 9.49 -4.08
CA ILE A 356 -8.40 8.47 -4.52
C ILE A 356 -7.74 7.09 -4.64
N ALA A 357 -6.52 7.02 -5.16
CA ALA A 357 -5.76 5.77 -5.22
C ALA A 357 -5.50 5.21 -3.81
N CYS A 358 -5.17 6.07 -2.84
CA CYS A 358 -5.00 5.65 -1.44
C CYS A 358 -6.32 5.15 -0.85
N GLU A 359 -7.43 5.85 -1.10
CA GLU A 359 -8.72 5.46 -0.56
C GLU A 359 -9.17 4.10 -1.10
N GLN A 360 -9.11 3.89 -2.42
CA GLN A 360 -9.45 2.61 -3.06
C GLN A 360 -8.49 1.47 -2.71
N SER A 361 -7.30 1.78 -2.17
CA SER A 361 -6.30 0.78 -1.81
C SER A 361 -6.08 0.64 -0.32
N GLU A 362 -6.93 1.17 0.55
CA GLU A 362 -6.75 1.04 2.00
C GLU A 362 -5.46 1.68 2.55
N ARG A 363 -5.04 2.82 2.00
CA ARG A 363 -3.91 3.64 2.49
C ARG A 363 -4.40 5.02 2.94
N ILE A 364 -3.60 5.69 3.77
CA ILE A 364 -3.87 7.05 4.23
C ILE A 364 -3.10 8.02 3.35
N CYS A 365 -3.76 9.06 2.81
CA CYS A 365 -3.11 10.08 1.99
C CYS A 365 -2.98 11.37 2.79
N TYR A 366 -1.76 11.88 2.89
CA TYR A 366 -1.47 13.23 3.39
C TYR A 366 -0.98 14.06 2.20
N THR A 367 -1.73 15.10 1.83
CA THR A 367 -1.47 15.86 0.61
C THR A 367 -1.39 17.37 0.82
N VAL A 368 -0.58 18.03 0.00
CA VAL A 368 -0.47 19.49 -0.08
C VAL A 368 -0.95 19.92 -1.46
N GLU A 369 -1.77 20.96 -1.51
CA GLU A 369 -2.15 21.62 -2.76
C GLU A 369 -2.12 23.15 -2.56
N LEU A 370 -1.52 23.87 -3.52
CA LEU A 370 -1.31 25.31 -3.40
C LEU A 370 -2.51 26.12 -3.90
N ASP A 371 -3.25 25.58 -4.85
CA ASP A 371 -4.42 26.23 -5.42
C ASP A 371 -5.69 25.88 -4.66
N GLU A 372 -6.35 26.90 -4.12
CA GLU A 372 -7.60 26.78 -3.37
C GLU A 372 -8.69 26.04 -4.17
N LYS A 373 -8.77 26.24 -5.49
CA LYS A 373 -9.76 25.53 -6.33
C LYS A 373 -9.43 24.05 -6.49
N PHE A 374 -8.14 23.71 -6.58
CA PHE A 374 -7.74 22.30 -6.63
C PHE A 374 -7.89 21.61 -5.28
N CYS A 375 -7.74 22.34 -4.16
CA CYS A 375 -8.13 21.83 -2.84
C CYS A 375 -9.61 21.43 -2.82
N ASP A 376 -10.49 22.30 -3.34
CA ASP A 376 -11.93 22.02 -3.41
C ASP A 376 -12.27 20.84 -4.31
N VAL A 377 -11.56 20.70 -5.45
CA VAL A 377 -11.64 19.51 -6.31
C VAL A 377 -11.31 18.24 -5.52
N ILE A 378 -10.21 18.23 -4.77
CA ILE A 378 -9.80 17.06 -3.97
C ILE A 378 -10.88 16.70 -2.94
N ILE A 379 -11.40 17.70 -2.22
CA ILE A 379 -12.42 17.52 -1.18
C ILE A 379 -13.70 16.94 -1.77
N LYS A 380 -14.22 17.54 -2.85
CA LYS A 380 -15.47 17.10 -3.47
C LYS A 380 -15.35 15.76 -4.17
N ARG A 381 -14.21 15.51 -4.83
CA ARG A 381 -13.92 14.21 -5.43
C ARG A 381 -13.86 13.10 -4.38
N TYR A 382 -13.27 13.38 -3.22
CA TYR A 382 -13.32 12.45 -2.08
C TYR A 382 -14.76 12.22 -1.58
N ILE A 383 -15.55 13.28 -1.39
CA ILE A 383 -16.95 13.16 -0.94
C ILE A 383 -17.77 12.32 -1.93
N GLU A 384 -17.58 12.49 -3.24
CA GLU A 384 -18.25 11.68 -4.26
C GLU A 384 -17.82 10.22 -4.19
N GLN A 385 -16.51 9.95 -4.02
CA GLN A 385 -15.96 8.60 -3.87
C GLN A 385 -16.55 7.85 -2.66
N VAL A 386 -16.73 8.51 -1.52
CA VAL A 386 -17.24 7.87 -0.29
C VAL A 386 -18.75 8.05 -0.08
N GLY A 387 -19.40 8.90 -0.87
CA GLY A 387 -20.84 9.17 -0.85
C GLY A 387 -21.34 10.01 0.33
N THR A 388 -20.45 10.66 1.11
CA THR A 388 -20.84 11.45 2.28
C THR A 388 -19.79 12.50 2.69
N SER A 389 -20.24 13.64 3.23
CA SER A 389 -19.39 14.69 3.83
C SER A 389 -19.20 14.55 5.35
N LYS A 390 -19.81 13.55 5.99
CA LYS A 390 -19.90 13.44 7.46
C LYS A 390 -18.55 13.45 8.19
N GLU A 391 -17.51 12.93 7.56
CA GLU A 391 -16.15 12.88 8.11
C GLU A 391 -15.21 13.92 7.48
N VAL A 392 -15.79 14.95 6.85
CA VAL A 392 -15.05 16.06 6.24
C VAL A 392 -15.13 17.28 7.14
N LYS A 393 -13.97 17.75 7.58
CA LYS A 393 -13.83 18.91 8.47
C LYS A 393 -12.66 19.77 8.03
N VAL A 394 -12.73 21.06 8.31
CA VAL A 394 -11.57 21.95 8.17
C VAL A 394 -11.20 22.60 9.48
N GLN A 395 -9.90 22.75 9.68
CA GLN A 395 -9.34 23.64 10.67
C GLN A 395 -8.90 24.94 10.00
N ARG A 396 -9.50 26.06 10.42
CA ARG A 396 -9.24 27.42 9.92
C ARG A 396 -9.12 28.37 11.09
N ASP A 397 -8.04 29.14 11.15
CA ASP A 397 -7.76 30.12 12.21
C ASP A 397 -7.86 29.55 13.65
N GLY A 398 -7.51 28.26 13.81
CA GLY A 398 -7.58 27.56 15.09
C GLY A 398 -8.98 27.08 15.50
N LEU A 399 -9.99 27.30 14.66
CA LEU A 399 -11.34 26.78 14.81
C LEU A 399 -11.56 25.58 13.89
N SER A 400 -12.50 24.71 14.25
CA SER A 400 -12.86 23.53 13.47
C SER A 400 -14.31 23.68 12.99
N TYR A 401 -14.55 23.38 11.72
CA TYR A 401 -15.86 23.44 11.07
C TYR A 401 -16.12 22.13 10.34
N ASP A 402 -17.38 21.69 10.34
CA ASP A 402 -17.82 20.61 9.46
C ASP A 402 -17.99 21.17 8.03
N TYR A 403 -17.76 20.33 7.00
CA TYR A 403 -17.87 20.74 5.59
C TYR A 403 -19.20 21.45 5.29
N ASP A 404 -20.31 20.87 5.75
CA ASP A 404 -21.66 21.37 5.49
C ASP A 404 -21.90 22.76 6.12
N GLU A 405 -21.15 23.14 7.17
CA GLU A 405 -21.27 24.47 7.81
C GLU A 405 -20.65 25.58 6.94
N LEU A 406 -19.71 25.23 6.07
CA LEU A 406 -19.01 26.17 5.19
C LEU A 406 -19.73 26.34 3.86
N GLU A 407 -20.36 25.29 3.34
CA GLU A 407 -21.12 25.36 2.09
C GLU A 407 -22.35 26.27 2.21
N VAL A 408 -22.98 26.33 3.40
CA VAL A 408 -24.15 27.18 3.67
C VAL A 408 -23.80 28.68 3.83
N ALA A 409 -22.54 29.02 4.09
CA ALA A 409 -22.12 30.39 4.34
C ALA A 409 -21.91 31.24 3.07
N ASP A 410 -21.74 30.60 1.91
CA ASP A 410 -21.45 31.25 0.62
C ASP A 410 -22.60 31.11 -0.42
N GLY A 411 -23.78 30.63 0.01
CA GLY A 411 -24.98 30.42 -0.82
C GLY A 411 -25.99 31.57 -0.83
#